data_AF-A0A562B7D7-F1
#
_entry.id   AF-A0A562B7D7-F1
#
_cell.length_a   1.000
_cell.length_b   1.000
_cell.length_c   1.000
_cell.angle_alpha   90.00
_cell.angle_beta   90.00
_cell.angle_gamma   90.00
#
_symmetry.space_group_name_H-M   'P 1'
#
loop_
_entity.id
_entity.type
_entity.pdbx_description
1 polymer ?
#
loop_
_entity_poly.entity_id
_entity_poly.type
_entity_poly.pdbx_seq_one_letter_code
_entity_poly.pdbx_strand_id
1 'polypeptide(L)'
;MELMEHLALGFSTALSLQNLAYAFLGCLLGTLIGVLPGLGPLATIAMLLPITYTLPPVAALIMLAGIYYGAQYGGSTTAILVNLPGESSSVVTTI
;
A
#
# COMPACT_ATOMS: atom_id res chain seq x y z
N MET A 1 7.79 -25.73 -19.21
CA MET A 1 7.25 -26.35 -18.00
C MET A 1 7.72 -25.58 -16.77
N GLU A 2 9.03 -25.28 -16.66
CA GLU A 2 9.63 -24.37 -15.66
C GLU A 2 8.89 -23.04 -15.38
N LEU A 3 8.43 -22.32 -16.41
CA LEU A 3 7.73 -21.05 -16.23
C LEU A 3 6.45 -21.19 -15.37
N MET A 4 5.69 -22.27 -15.60
CA MET A 4 4.44 -22.50 -14.86
C MET A 4 4.71 -22.88 -13.41
N GLU A 5 5.82 -23.57 -13.12
CA GLU A 5 6.23 -23.90 -11.75
C GLU A 5 6.65 -22.65 -10.97
N HIS A 6 7.42 -21.75 -11.59
CA HIS A 6 7.81 -20.48 -10.96
C HIS A 6 6.60 -19.58 -10.68
N LEU A 7 5.63 -19.52 -11.60
CA LEU A 7 4.37 -18.81 -11.38
C LEU A 7 3.54 -19.45 -10.25
N ALA A 8 3.43 -20.78 -10.23
CA ALA A 8 2.70 -21.49 -9.18
C ALA A 8 3.32 -21.26 -7.79
N LEU A 9 4.65 -21.23 -7.69
CA LEU A 9 5.38 -20.88 -6.47
C LEU A 9 5.14 -19.42 -6.03
N GLY A 10 5.11 -18.49 -6.97
CA GLY A 10 4.80 -17.07 -6.69
C GLY A 10 3.38 -16.90 -6.13
N PHE A 11 2.40 -17.57 -6.73
CA PHE A 11 1.02 -17.53 -6.24
C PHE A 11 0.86 -18.22 -4.88
N SER A 12 1.52 -19.36 -4.66
CA SER A 12 1.43 -20.07 -3.37
C SER A 12 2.00 -19.25 -2.22
N THR A 13 3.11 -18.53 -2.46
CA THR A 13 3.70 -17.63 -1.48
C THR A 13 2.83 -16.40 -1.24
N ALA A 14 2.34 -15.75 -2.30
CA ALA A 14 1.48 -14.57 -2.18
C ALA A 14 0.14 -14.86 -1.46
N LEU A 15 -0.46 -16.02 -1.72
CA LEU A 15 -1.73 -16.45 -1.12
C LEU A 15 -1.57 -17.08 0.28
N SER A 16 -0.35 -17.15 0.82
CA SER A 16 -0.17 -17.62 2.20
C SER A 16 -0.89 -16.69 3.18
N LEU A 17 -1.50 -17.27 4.21
CA LEU A 17 -2.31 -16.53 5.18
C LEU A 17 -1.50 -15.41 5.88
N GLN A 18 -0.21 -15.66 6.11
CA GLN A 18 0.70 -14.68 6.71
C GLN A 18 0.92 -13.48 5.80
N ASN A 19 1.18 -13.70 4.50
CA ASN A 19 1.38 -12.61 3.55
C ASN A 19 0.10 -11.82 3.26
N LEU A 20 -1.06 -12.50 3.23
CA LEU A 20 -2.36 -11.84 3.14
C LEU A 20 -2.64 -10.96 4.36
N ALA A 21 -2.29 -11.42 5.57
CA ALA A 21 -2.42 -10.61 6.78
C ALA A 21 -1.53 -9.36 6.73
N TYR A 22 -0.28 -9.49 6.27
CA TYR A 22 0.61 -8.34 6.08
C TYR A 22 0.13 -7.39 4.97
N ALA A 23 -0.42 -7.92 3.87
CA ALA A 23 -1.03 -7.11 2.82
C ALA A 23 -2.22 -6.30 3.38
N PHE A 24 -3.09 -6.95 4.15
CA PHE A 24 -4.24 -6.31 4.78
C PHE A 24 -3.81 -5.22 5.77
N LEU A 25 -2.85 -5.51 6.66
CA LEU A 25 -2.30 -4.53 7.58
C LEU A 25 -1.63 -3.37 6.84
N GLY A 26 -0.87 -3.66 5.79
CA GLY A 26 -0.26 -2.64 4.93
C GLY A 26 -1.31 -1.73 4.30
N CYS A 27 -2.36 -2.29 3.70
CA CYS A 27 -3.47 -1.52 3.14
C CYS A 27 -4.19 -0.68 4.19
N LEU A 28 -4.44 -1.23 5.38
CA LEU A 28 -5.12 -0.52 6.46
C LEU A 28 -4.29 0.66 6.95
N LEU A 29 -3.00 0.44 7.23
CA LEU A 29 -2.08 1.51 7.65
C LEU A 29 -1.90 2.55 6.53
N GLY A 30 -1.72 2.10 5.29
CA GLY A 30 -1.62 2.98 4.13
C GLY A 30 -2.85 3.85 3.98
N THR A 31 -4.06 3.30 4.14
CA THR A 31 -5.31 4.06 4.07
C THR A 31 -5.42 5.07 5.20
N LEU A 32 -5.12 4.68 6.44
CA LEU A 32 -5.18 5.58 7.59
C LEU A 32 -4.23 6.78 7.45
N ILE A 33 -3.01 6.56 6.97
CA ILE A 33 -2.05 7.65 6.73
C ILE A 33 -2.39 8.43 5.47
N GLY A 34 -2.85 7.76 4.40
CA GLY A 34 -3.22 8.40 3.15
C GLY A 34 -4.42 9.35 3.27
N VAL A 35 -5.29 9.14 4.27
CA VAL A 35 -6.36 10.09 4.60
C VAL A 35 -5.79 11.43 5.13
N LEU A 36 -4.55 11.48 5.60
CA LEU A 36 -3.95 12.73 6.04
C LEU A 36 -3.63 13.63 4.83
N PRO A 37 -4.16 14.87 4.80
CA PRO A 37 -3.94 15.77 3.68
C PRO A 37 -2.47 16.12 3.49
N GLY A 38 -2.03 16.21 2.23
CA GLY A 38 -0.67 16.61 1.85
C GLY A 38 0.39 15.52 1.99
N LEU A 39 0.02 14.30 2.41
CA LEU A 39 0.92 13.15 2.45
C LEU A 39 0.63 12.20 1.28
N GLY A 40 1.50 12.22 0.28
CA GLY A 40 1.42 11.27 -0.84
C GLY A 40 1.79 9.83 -0.45
N PRO A 41 1.54 8.85 -1.33
CA PRO A 41 1.88 7.44 -1.10
C PRO A 41 3.38 7.22 -0.90
N LEU A 42 4.22 7.93 -1.65
CA LEU A 42 5.68 7.79 -1.53
C LEU A 42 6.18 8.25 -0.16
N ALA A 43 5.62 9.35 0.38
CA ALA A 43 5.93 9.82 1.71
C ALA A 43 5.48 8.79 2.77
N THR A 44 4.27 8.25 2.61
CA THR A 44 3.73 7.21 3.50
C THR A 44 4.60 5.95 3.51
N ILE A 45 5.05 5.50 2.34
CA ILE A 45 5.98 4.35 2.21
C ILE A 45 7.29 4.64 2.90
N ALA A 46 7.89 5.82 2.66
CA ALA A 46 9.16 6.18 3.27
C ALA A 46 9.07 6.23 4.82
N MET A 47 7.94 6.72 5.35
CA MET A 47 7.70 6.77 6.81
C MET A 47 7.49 5.38 7.42
N LEU A 48 6.85 4.46 6.71
CA LEU A 48 6.56 3.10 7.20
C LEU A 48 7.64 2.07 6.85
N LEU A 49 8.59 2.40 5.97
CA LEU A 49 9.72 1.55 5.59
C LEU A 49 10.46 0.93 6.80
N PRO A 50 10.76 1.67 7.90
CA PRO A 50 11.50 1.11 9.02
C PRO A 50 10.82 -0.09 9.68
N ILE A 51 9.48 -0.14 9.68
CA ILE A 51 8.71 -1.25 10.25
C ILE A 51 8.97 -2.55 9.46
N THR A 52 9.24 -2.41 8.16
CA THR A 52 9.45 -3.54 7.25
C THR A 52 10.84 -4.18 7.37
N TYR A 53 11.81 -3.52 8.03
CA TYR A 53 13.16 -4.06 8.22
C TYR A 53 13.21 -5.28 9.16
N THR A 54 12.20 -5.45 10.00
CA THR A 54 12.10 -6.60 10.90
C THR A 54 11.42 -7.80 10.25
N LEU A 55 10.87 -7.64 9.04
CA LEU A 55 10.08 -8.65 8.35
C LEU A 55 10.90 -9.42 7.30
N PRO A 56 10.51 -10.66 6.98
CA PRO A 56 11.06 -11.38 5.83
C PRO A 56 10.88 -10.57 4.53
N PRO A 57 11.84 -10.61 3.58
CA PRO A 57 11.81 -9.76 2.38
C PRO A 57 10.51 -9.85 1.56
N VAL A 58 9.94 -11.04 1.42
CA VAL A 58 8.69 -11.25 0.67
C VAL A 58 7.51 -10.56 1.37
N ALA A 59 7.38 -10.77 2.69
CA ALA A 59 6.32 -10.14 3.48
C ALA A 59 6.46 -8.62 3.54
N ALA A 60 7.70 -8.12 3.66
CA ALA A 60 8.01 -6.69 3.62
C ALA A 60 7.55 -6.06 2.30
N LEU A 61 7.89 -6.66 1.14
CA LEU A 61 7.48 -6.15 -0.16
C LEU A 61 5.96 -6.16 -0.34
N ILE A 62 5.29 -7.22 0.10
CA ILE A 62 3.82 -7.33 0.04
C ILE A 62 3.16 -6.26 0.93
N MET A 63 3.69 -6.02 2.12
CA MET A 63 3.20 -4.99 3.02
C MET A 63 3.41 -3.58 2.44
N LEU A 64 4.58 -3.28 1.88
CA LEU A 64 4.85 -1.99 1.22
C LEU A 64 3.95 -1.76 0.01
N ALA A 65 3.68 -2.80 -0.78
CA ALA A 65 2.71 -2.73 -1.87
C ALA A 65 1.30 -2.43 -1.33
N GLY A 66 0.89 -3.09 -0.24
CA GLY A 66 -0.38 -2.79 0.42
C GLY A 66 -0.46 -1.34 0.91
N ILE A 67 0.61 -0.82 1.52
CA ILE A 67 0.70 0.58 1.96
C ILE A 67 0.52 1.54 0.79
N TYR A 68 1.18 1.28 -0.35
CA TYR A 68 1.06 2.11 -1.55
C TYR A 68 -0.39 2.22 -2.02
N TYR A 69 -1.06 1.08 -2.22
CA TYR A 69 -2.42 1.06 -2.74
C TYR A 69 -3.44 1.60 -1.72
N GLY A 70 -3.24 1.31 -0.43
CA GLY A 70 -4.05 1.88 0.64
C GLY A 70 -3.93 3.40 0.70
N ALA A 71 -2.71 3.94 0.61
CA ALA A 71 -2.48 5.38 0.65
C ALA A 71 -3.10 6.11 -0.55
N GLN A 72 -3.04 5.51 -1.74
CA GLN A 72 -3.71 6.06 -2.94
C GLN A 72 -5.23 6.16 -2.76
N TYR A 73 -5.84 5.15 -2.14
CA TYR A 73 -7.27 5.15 -1.86
C TYR A 73 -7.65 6.15 -0.76
N GLY A 74 -6.88 6.22 0.31
CA GLY A 74 -7.07 7.18 1.40
C GLY A 74 -6.96 8.64 0.93
N GLY A 75 -5.96 8.95 0.10
CA GLY A 75 -5.74 10.30 -0.41
C GLY A 75 -6.89 10.79 -1.30
N SER A 76 -7.46 9.89 -2.11
CA SER A 76 -8.65 10.19 -2.91
C SER A 76 -9.86 10.50 -2.02
N THR A 77 -10.03 9.77 -0.91
CA THR A 77 -11.14 9.97 0.03
C THR A 77 -11.08 11.36 0.68
N THR A 78 -9.90 11.81 1.09
CA THR A 78 -9.71 13.15 1.67
C THR A 78 -9.83 14.27 0.64
N ALA A 79 -9.32 14.07 -0.58
CA ALA A 79 -9.46 15.04 -1.66
C ALA A 79 -10.93 15.31 -2.00
N ILE A 80 -11.76 14.26 -2.02
CA ILE A 80 -13.21 14.36 -2.29
C ILE A 80 -13.95 15.02 -1.12
N LEU A 81 -13.70 14.59 0.12
CA LEU A 81 -14.49 15.05 1.28
C LEU A 81 -14.09 16.44 1.78
N VAL A 82 -12.81 16.80 1.66
CA VAL A 82 -12.23 18.01 2.27
C VAL A 82 -11.80 19.03 1.21
N ASN A 83 -12.00 18.73 -0.08
CA ASN A 83 -11.60 19.58 -1.19
C ASN A 83 -10.14 20.05 -1.12
N LEU A 84 -9.28 19.18 -0.57
CA LEU A 84 -7.86 19.46 -0.42
C LEU A 84 -7.05 18.29 -1.00
N PRO A 85 -6.38 18.50 -2.15
CA PRO A 85 -5.65 17.42 -2.81
C PRO A 85 -4.44 17.01 -1.96
N GLY A 86 -4.37 15.71 -1.64
CA GLY A 86 -3.19 15.10 -1.02
C GLY A 86 -2.04 14.86 -2.00
N GLU A 87 -2.34 14.75 -3.30
CA GLU A 87 -1.39 14.60 -4.40
C GLU A 87 -1.78 15.46 -5.61
N SER A 88 -0.80 15.79 -6.45
CA SER A 88 -1.01 16.47 -7.74
C SER A 88 -1.95 15.70 -8.67
N SER A 89 -1.96 14.37 -8.59
CA SER A 89 -2.89 13.50 -9.32
C SER A 89 -4.35 13.64 -8.85
N SER A 90 -4.57 14.00 -7.59
CA SER A 90 -5.90 14.13 -6.97
C SER A 90 -6.51 15.53 -7.08
N VAL A 91 -5.83 16.47 -7.75
CA VAL A 91 -6.35 17.83 -7.97
C VAL A 91 -7.65 17.79 -8.77
N VAL A 92 -7.76 16.90 -9.77
CA VAL A 92 -8.96 16.75 -10.61
C VAL A 92 -10.16 16.17 -9.84
N THR A 93 -9.92 15.45 -8.74
CA THR A 93 -10.98 14.88 -7.87
C THR A 93 -11.47 15.84 -6.78
N THR A 94 -10.90 17.04 -6.71
CA THR A 94 -11.35 18.13 -5.84
C THR A 94 -12.60 18.75 -6.50
N ILE A 95 -13.80 18.37 -6.04
CA ILE A 95 -15.10 18.87 -6.56
C ILE A 95 -15.95 19.46 -5.44
#